data_AF-A0A356S6E8-F1
#
_entry.id   AF-A0A356S6E8-F1
#
_cell.length_a   1.000
_cell.length_b   1.000
_cell.length_c   1.000
_cell.angle_alpha   90.00
_cell.angle_beta   90.00
_cell.angle_gamma   90.00
#
_symmetry.space_group_name_H-M   'P 1'
#
loop_
_entity.id
_entity.type
_entity.pdbx_description
1 polymer ?
#
loop_
_entity_poly.entity_id
_entity_poly.type
_entity_poly.pdbx_seq_one_letter_code
_entity_poly.pdbx_strand_id
1 'polypeptide(L)'
;MVYAMRFLIFILLCILMSPLLIFGLIYYTLRIRRICVRHNISGTANEPYASRLMMHIAGARQDYAAYKIAGHLPSFDKLSKFLLIEILGFASKLSGYKGSFFAYPGQRPSTLMSMMSHRTDFFDRSIKES
;
A
#
# COMPACT_ATOMS: atom_id res chain seq x y z
N MET A 1 16.41 -12.60 -14.23
CA MET A 1 16.85 -11.25 -14.70
C MET A 1 15.71 -10.24 -14.78
N VAL A 2 14.56 -10.54 -15.40
CA VAL A 2 13.45 -9.57 -15.58
C VAL A 2 12.95 -8.97 -14.25
N TYR A 3 12.73 -9.79 -13.22
CA TYR A 3 12.28 -9.30 -11.90
C TYR A 3 13.30 -8.36 -11.23
N ALA A 4 14.59 -8.67 -11.33
CA ALA A 4 15.65 -7.83 -10.77
C ALA A 4 15.71 -6.46 -11.47
N MET A 5 15.52 -6.44 -12.80
CA MET A 5 15.45 -5.18 -13.57
C MET A 5 14.21 -4.36 -13.19
N ARG A 6 13.04 -4.98 -13.07
CA ARG A 6 11.81 -4.29 -12.63
C ARG A 6 11.99 -3.69 -11.24
N PHE A 7 12.61 -4.42 -10.32
CA PHE A 7 12.91 -3.94 -8.99
C PHE A 7 13.91 -2.78 -8.99
N LEU A 8 14.97 -2.85 -9.80
CA LEU A 8 15.94 -1.76 -9.95
C LEU A 8 15.27 -0.48 -10.45
N ILE A 9 14.45 -0.58 -11.52
CA ILE A 9 13.70 0.57 -12.06
C ILE A 9 12.76 1.13 -11.00
N PHE A 10 12.06 0.27 -10.25
CA PHE A 10 11.21 0.69 -9.15
C PHE A 10 11.97 1.49 -8.09
N ILE A 11 13.14 1.02 -7.66
CA ILE A 11 13.99 1.73 -6.70
C ILE A 11 14.41 3.09 -7.25
N LEU A 12 14.87 3.15 -8.50
CA LEU A 12 15.29 4.41 -9.13
C LEU A 12 14.14 5.42 -9.20
N LEU A 13 12.94 4.97 -9.54
CA LEU A 13 11.74 5.81 -9.50
C LEU A 13 11.40 6.26 -8.07
N CYS A 14 11.53 5.39 -7.07
CA CYS A 14 11.32 5.77 -5.67
C CYS A 14 12.36 6.79 -5.17
N ILE A 15 13.62 6.68 -5.61
CA ILE A 15 14.67 7.67 -5.29
C ILE A 15 14.32 9.02 -5.93
N LEU A 16 13.94 9.01 -7.21
CA LEU A 16 13.54 10.23 -7.92
C LEU A 16 12.32 10.90 -7.27
N MET A 17 11.33 10.12 -6.87
CA MET A 17 10.11 10.59 -6.22
C MET A 17 10.26 10.75 -4.69
N SER A 18 11.45 10.49 -4.14
CA SER A 18 11.68 10.50 -2.70
C SER A 18 11.37 11.82 -2.01
N PRO A 19 11.58 13.02 -2.61
CA PRO A 19 11.18 14.27 -1.94
C PRO A 19 9.68 14.33 -1.65
N LEU A 20 8.86 13.85 -2.60
CA LEU A 20 7.39 13.81 -2.44
C LEU A 20 6.97 12.71 -1.46
N LEU A 21 7.60 11.54 -1.52
CA LEU A 21 7.33 10.43 -0.59
C LEU A 21 7.71 10.79 0.85
N ILE A 22 8.85 11.46 1.06
CA ILE A 22 9.31 11.93 2.37
C ILE A 22 8.35 13.00 2.90
N PHE A 23 7.96 13.97 2.07
CA PHE A 23 6.96 14.97 2.46
C PHE A 23 5.62 14.31 2.82
N GLY A 24 5.18 13.34 2.02
CA GLY A 24 3.99 12.53 2.29
C GLY A 24 4.07 11.78 3.61
N LEU A 25 5.21 11.18 3.93
CA LEU A 25 5.42 10.44 5.17
C LEU A 25 5.38 11.37 6.39
N ILE A 26 6.01 12.55 6.30
CA ILE A 26 5.98 13.56 7.37
C ILE A 26 4.53 14.02 7.57
N TYR A 27 3.84 14.40 6.50
CA TYR A 27 2.44 14.84 6.55
C TYR A 27 1.52 13.78 7.15
N TYR A 28 1.61 12.54 6.66
CA TYR A 28 0.84 11.40 7.16
C TYR A 28 1.11 11.15 8.65
N THR A 29 2.37 11.16 9.07
CA THR A 29 2.72 10.94 10.49
C THR A 29 2.14 12.04 11.39
N LEU A 30 2.21 13.30 10.96
CA LEU A 30 1.60 14.42 11.68
C LEU A 30 0.07 14.27 11.76
N ARG A 31 -0.57 13.86 10.68
CA ARG A 31 -2.01 13.55 10.62
C ARG A 31 -2.39 12.43 11.59
N ILE A 32 -1.68 11.32 11.57
CA ILE A 32 -1.92 10.20 12.49
C ILE A 32 -1.85 10.68 13.94
N ARG A 33 -0.80 11.43 14.31
CA ARG A 33 -0.63 11.93 15.68
C ARG A 33 -1.68 12.96 16.09
N ARG A 34 -2.00 13.92 15.21
CA ARG A 34 -2.89 15.04 15.56
C ARG A 34 -4.37 14.69 15.47
N ILE A 35 -4.75 13.70 14.67
CA ILE A 35 -6.15 13.40 14.38
C ILE A 35 -6.47 11.95 14.77
N CYS A 36 -5.81 10.97 14.17
CA CYS A 36 -6.17 9.57 14.40
C CYS A 36 -5.99 9.14 15.86
N VAL A 37 -4.84 9.41 16.45
CA VAL A 37 -4.55 9.07 17.86
C VAL A 37 -5.49 9.81 18.80
N ARG A 38 -5.77 11.10 18.56
CA ARG A 38 -6.68 11.89 19.41
C ARG A 38 -8.12 11.40 19.38
N HIS A 39 -8.55 10.86 18.24
CA HIS A 39 -9.88 10.29 18.07
C HIS A 39 -9.94 8.77 18.28
N ASN A 40 -8.91 8.17 18.91
CA ASN A 40 -8.81 6.73 19.18
C ASN A 40 -9.03 5.84 17.94
N ILE A 41 -8.63 6.33 16.77
CA ILE A 41 -8.72 5.58 15.51
C ILE A 41 -7.62 4.52 15.51
N SER A 42 -8.02 3.25 15.36
CA SER A 42 -7.09 2.12 15.40
C SER A 42 -6.05 2.16 14.29
N GLY A 43 -4.77 2.21 14.68
CA GLY A 43 -3.64 2.07 13.76
C GLY A 43 -3.52 0.65 13.21
N THR A 44 -3.78 -0.37 14.03
CA THR A 44 -3.70 -1.78 13.63
C THR A 44 -4.80 -2.17 12.65
N ALA A 45 -5.91 -1.42 12.60
CA ALA A 45 -6.92 -1.56 11.54
C ALA A 45 -6.51 -0.88 10.22
N ASN A 46 -5.71 0.21 10.29
CA ASN A 46 -5.21 0.90 9.10
C ASN A 46 -4.14 0.10 8.34
N GLU A 47 -3.34 -0.72 9.03
CA GLU A 47 -2.25 -1.49 8.39
C GLU A 47 -2.75 -2.49 7.33
N PRO A 48 -3.73 -3.40 7.60
CA PRO A 48 -4.29 -4.27 6.57
C PRO A 48 -4.97 -3.48 5.44
N TYR A 49 -5.61 -2.35 5.79
CA TYR A 49 -6.24 -1.48 4.80
C TYR A 49 -5.21 -0.85 3.84
N ALA A 50 -4.12 -0.29 4.38
CA ALA A 50 -3.03 0.25 3.60
C ALA A 50 -2.38 -0.81 2.71
N SER A 51 -2.18 -2.03 3.23
CA SER A 51 -1.64 -3.14 2.44
C SER A 51 -2.53 -3.50 1.24
N ARG A 52 -3.86 -3.55 1.44
CA ARG A 52 -4.83 -3.75 0.33
C ARG A 52 -4.74 -2.65 -0.72
N LEU A 53 -4.58 -1.39 -0.30
CA LEU A 53 -4.37 -0.28 -1.24
C LEU A 53 -3.09 -0.46 -2.04
N MET A 54 -1.99 -0.86 -1.40
CA MET A 54 -0.71 -1.12 -2.07
C MET A 54 -0.83 -2.23 -3.11
N MET A 55 -1.49 -3.35 -2.79
CA MET A 55 -1.75 -4.42 -3.75
C MET A 55 -2.61 -3.96 -4.92
N HIS A 56 -3.58 -3.07 -4.67
CA HIS A 56 -4.43 -2.49 -5.71
C HIS A 56 -3.70 -1.59 -6.68
N ILE A 57 -2.94 -0.62 -6.15
CA ILE A 57 -2.22 0.30 -7.01
C ILE A 57 -1.08 -0.38 -7.78
N ALA A 58 -0.50 -1.46 -7.23
CA ALA A 58 0.45 -2.29 -7.96
C ALA A 58 -0.22 -3.18 -9.03
N GLY A 59 -1.56 -3.25 -9.05
CA GLY A 59 -2.31 -4.10 -9.96
C GLY A 59 -2.11 -5.59 -9.69
N ALA A 60 -1.85 -5.96 -8.44
CA ALA A 60 -1.76 -7.34 -7.99
C ALA A 60 -3.11 -7.88 -7.50
N ARG A 61 -3.97 -7.02 -6.92
CA ARG A 61 -5.32 -7.35 -6.45
C ARG A 61 -6.29 -6.21 -6.72
N GLN A 62 -7.47 -6.45 -7.28
CA GLN A 62 -8.43 -5.36 -7.52
C GLN A 62 -9.25 -5.03 -6.28
N ASP A 63 -9.28 -3.76 -5.88
CA ASP A 63 -9.98 -3.28 -4.68
C ASP A 63 -10.46 -1.83 -4.85
N TYR A 64 -11.41 -1.65 -5.77
CA TYR A 64 -11.94 -0.34 -6.12
C TYR A 64 -12.64 0.33 -4.94
N ALA A 65 -13.32 -0.45 -4.09
CA ALA A 65 -14.03 0.07 -2.92
C ALA A 65 -13.04 0.69 -1.93
N ALA A 66 -12.00 -0.04 -1.53
CA ALA A 66 -10.98 0.49 -0.63
C ALA A 66 -10.30 1.73 -1.23
N TYR A 67 -9.93 1.69 -2.51
CA TYR A 67 -9.25 2.80 -3.17
C TYR A 67 -10.10 4.07 -3.29
N LYS A 68 -11.41 3.93 -3.50
CA LYS A 68 -12.36 5.06 -3.58
C LYS A 68 -12.49 5.78 -2.22
N ILE A 69 -12.52 5.03 -1.12
CA ILE A 69 -12.67 5.62 0.23
C ILE A 69 -11.36 6.18 0.81
N ALA A 70 -10.20 5.78 0.30
CA ALA A 70 -8.89 6.18 0.83
C ALA A 70 -8.73 7.70 1.03
N GLY A 71 -9.24 8.48 0.08
CA GLY A 71 -9.18 9.94 0.10
C GLY A 71 -10.06 10.62 1.15
N HIS A 72 -10.91 9.86 1.83
CA HIS A 72 -11.94 10.35 2.75
C HIS A 72 -11.70 9.85 4.18
N LEU A 73 -10.68 9.02 4.40
CA LEU A 73 -10.35 8.49 5.72
C LEU A 73 -9.48 9.49 6.51
N PRO A 74 -9.61 9.53 7.85
CA PRO A 74 -8.75 10.34 8.70
C PRO A 74 -7.26 10.01 8.58
N SER A 75 -6.90 8.77 8.24
CA SER A 75 -5.51 8.35 8.08
C SER A 75 -4.87 8.86 6.79
N PHE A 76 -5.50 8.62 5.63
CA PHE A 76 -4.89 8.93 4.34
C PHE A 76 -5.28 10.27 3.74
N ASP A 77 -6.48 10.80 3.97
CA ASP A 77 -7.05 11.96 3.26
C ASP A 77 -6.68 12.07 1.77
N LYS A 78 -7.01 13.18 1.08
CA LYS A 78 -6.67 13.30 -0.35
C LYS A 78 -5.18 13.49 -0.56
N LEU A 79 -4.52 14.24 0.31
CA LEU A 79 -3.12 14.62 0.14
C LEU A 79 -2.19 13.47 0.50
N SER A 80 -2.40 12.80 1.63
CA SER A 80 -1.55 11.65 2.00
C SER A 80 -1.79 10.46 1.07
N LYS A 81 -3.03 10.25 0.58
CA LYS A 81 -3.31 9.29 -0.49
C LYS A 81 -2.48 9.60 -1.73
N PHE A 82 -2.50 10.83 -2.23
CA PHE A 82 -1.73 11.20 -3.41
C PHE A 82 -0.22 10.97 -3.19
N LEU A 83 0.33 11.53 -2.12
CA LEU A 83 1.76 11.53 -1.86
C LEU A 83 2.33 10.15 -1.53
N LEU A 84 1.58 9.27 -0.87
CA LEU A 84 2.09 7.95 -0.43
C LEU A 84 1.58 6.80 -1.31
N ILE A 85 0.30 6.80 -1.66
CA ILE A 85 -0.32 5.70 -2.38
C ILE A 85 -0.14 5.92 -3.89
N GLU A 86 -0.59 7.04 -4.44
CA GLU A 86 -0.63 7.22 -5.90
C GLU A 86 0.76 7.35 -6.52
N ILE A 87 1.69 8.05 -5.86
CA ILE A 87 3.10 8.13 -6.27
C ILE A 87 3.77 6.77 -6.29
N LEU A 88 3.59 5.97 -5.23
CA LEU A 88 4.17 4.64 -5.15
C LEU A 88 3.54 3.68 -6.16
N GLY A 89 2.23 3.82 -6.38
CA GLY A 89 1.47 3.11 -7.40
C GLY A 89 1.96 3.44 -8.81
N PHE A 90 2.26 4.70 -9.09
CA PHE A 90 2.84 5.14 -10.35
C PHE A 90 4.21 4.46 -10.56
N ALA A 91 5.09 4.50 -9.56
CA ALA A 91 6.40 3.85 -9.64
C ALA A 91 6.28 2.33 -9.87
N SER A 92 5.35 1.67 -9.16
CA SER A 92 5.09 0.23 -9.31
C SER A 92 4.54 -0.12 -10.69
N LYS A 93 3.55 0.63 -11.21
CA LYS A 93 2.96 0.40 -12.54
C LYS A 93 3.98 0.63 -13.65
N LEU A 94 4.75 1.71 -13.58
CA LEU A 94 5.74 2.06 -14.59
C LEU A 94 6.90 1.05 -14.66
N SER A 95 7.37 0.59 -13.50
CA SER A 95 8.41 -0.43 -13.42
C SER A 95 7.90 -1.86 -13.65
N GLY A 96 6.58 -2.09 -13.53
CA GLY A 96 5.99 -3.43 -13.50
C GLY A 96 6.34 -4.23 -12.24
N TYR A 97 6.89 -3.60 -11.20
CA TYR A 97 7.26 -4.27 -9.96
C TYR A 97 6.04 -4.49 -9.06
N LYS A 98 5.75 -5.76 -8.76
CA LYS A 98 4.61 -6.20 -7.92
C LYS A 98 5.04 -7.10 -6.75
N GLY A 99 6.32 -7.06 -6.36
CA GLY A 99 6.89 -7.95 -5.33
C GLY A 99 6.77 -7.38 -3.91
N SER A 100 7.19 -8.18 -2.92
CA SER A 100 7.22 -7.77 -1.50
C SER A 100 5.81 -7.40 -0.98
N PHE A 101 5.65 -6.27 -0.31
CA PHE A 101 4.38 -5.77 0.22
C PHE A 101 3.29 -5.48 -0.84
N PHE A 102 3.64 -5.48 -2.13
CA PHE A 102 2.67 -5.39 -3.24
C PHE A 102 2.15 -6.75 -3.71
N ALA A 103 2.83 -7.84 -3.35
CA ALA A 103 2.55 -9.15 -3.92
C ALA A 103 1.20 -9.68 -3.47
N TYR A 104 0.43 -10.22 -4.42
CA TYR A 104 -0.80 -10.93 -4.16
C TYR A 104 -1.07 -11.95 -5.29
N PRO A 105 -1.34 -13.23 -4.98
CA PRO A 105 -1.21 -13.85 -3.65
C PRO A 105 0.25 -13.84 -3.16
N GLY A 106 0.43 -13.89 -1.84
CA GLY A 106 1.74 -13.77 -1.21
C GLY A 106 2.65 -14.95 -1.55
N GLN A 107 3.94 -14.67 -1.80
CA GLN A 107 4.93 -15.74 -2.02
C GLN A 107 5.05 -16.64 -0.78
N ARG A 108 5.31 -17.92 -1.02
CA ARG A 108 5.63 -18.93 0.00
C ARG A 108 7.11 -19.32 -0.11
N PRO A 109 7.81 -19.65 0.99
CA PRO A 109 7.32 -19.76 2.37
C PRO A 109 6.93 -18.41 2.98
N SER A 110 6.07 -18.44 4.01
CA SER A 110 5.57 -17.23 4.66
C SER A 110 6.70 -16.46 5.35
N THR A 111 6.81 -15.18 5.01
CA THR A 111 7.69 -14.19 5.64
C THR A 111 6.88 -13.03 6.20
N LEU A 112 7.49 -12.20 7.07
CA LEU A 112 6.86 -10.96 7.57
C LEU A 112 6.37 -10.06 6.42
N MET A 113 7.11 -10.03 5.32
CA MET A 113 6.77 -9.21 4.15
C MET A 113 5.54 -9.73 3.39
N SER A 114 5.32 -11.05 3.43
CA SER A 114 4.15 -11.70 2.83
C SER A 114 2.93 -11.76 3.76
N MET A 115 3.09 -11.42 5.05
CA MET A 115 2.06 -11.61 6.08
C MET A 115 0.72 -10.96 5.71
N MET A 116 0.73 -9.70 5.29
CA MET A 116 -0.51 -9.00 4.92
C MET A 116 -1.14 -9.56 3.64
N SER A 117 -0.32 -10.08 2.73
CA SER A 117 -0.81 -10.76 1.53
C SER A 117 -1.53 -12.06 1.87
N HIS A 118 -0.92 -12.89 2.72
CA HIS A 118 -1.54 -14.13 3.21
C HIS A 118 -2.82 -13.85 4.00
N ARG A 119 -2.82 -12.82 4.85
CA ARG A 119 -4.02 -12.36 5.55
C ARG A 119 -5.13 -11.99 4.56
N THR A 120 -4.80 -11.20 3.55
CA THR A 120 -5.77 -10.72 2.55
C THR A 120 -6.32 -11.89 1.73
N ASP A 121 -5.45 -12.79 1.26
CA ASP A 121 -5.84 -14.00 0.51
C ASP A 121 -6.74 -14.92 1.32
N PHE A 122 -6.47 -15.12 2.61
CA PHE A 122 -7.35 -15.89 3.49
C PHE A 122 -8.77 -15.31 3.56
N PHE A 123 -8.91 -14.00 3.78
CA PHE A 123 -10.23 -13.36 3.84
C PHE A 123 -10.95 -13.36 2.49
N ASP A 124 -10.25 -13.11 1.39
CA ASP A 124 -10.86 -13.13 0.05
C ASP A 124 -11.41 -14.52 -0.29
N ARG A 125 -10.68 -15.59 0.06
CA ARG A 125 -11.16 -16.97 -0.10
C ARG A 125 -12.37 -17.25 0.78
N SER A 126 -12.31 -16.85 2.05
CA SER A 126 -13.39 -17.07 3.03
C SER A 126 -14.72 -16.42 2.60
N ILE A 127 -14.66 -15.20 2.04
CA ILE A 127 -15.85 -14.48 1.55
C ILE A 127 -16.39 -15.09 0.25
N LYS A 128 -15.52 -15.66 -0.59
CA LYS A 128 -15.95 -16.28 -1.84
C LYS A 128 -16.66 -17.63 -1.62
N GLU A 129 -16.33 -18.31 -0.52
CA GLU A 129 -16.88 -19.62 -0.15
C GLU A 129 -18.14 -19.52 0.72
N SER A 130 -18.51 -18.32 1.21
CA SER A 130 -19.73 -18.04 1.97
C SER A 130 -20.92 -17.67 1.08
#